data_AF-A0A3D1JHZ2-F1
#
_entry.id   AF-A0A3D1JHZ2-F1
#
_cell.length_a   1.000
_cell.length_b   1.000
_cell.length_c   1.000
_cell.angle_alpha   90.00
_cell.angle_beta   90.00
_cell.angle_gamma   90.00
#
_symmetry.space_group_name_H-M   'P 1'
#
loop_
_entity.id
_entity.type
_entity.pdbx_description
1 polymer ?
#
loop_
_entity_poly.entity_id
_entity_poly.type
_entity_poly.pdbx_seq_one_letter_code
_entity_poly.pdbx_strand_id
1 'polypeptide(L)'
;MEEILEFNPFLVACLPVTHALLKAAHLTVHSCVDRVVLHGSRGLAGGYRPDSDLDLSLIVEPPASLPPAAMDALLQEVLETTLHHWQGAVEADLAAVFEVRDCGLKCFDLTAWEDSSCLLGGEDCFGLYKIQKGFRGRVEHAGVQVKRMIPCLTIWQRPHGRLEKGTL
;
A
#
# COMPACT_ATOMS: atom_id res chain seq x y z
N MET A 1 20.86 -4.35 -2.69
CA MET A 1 20.80 -5.15 -1.44
C MET A 1 19.33 -5.36 -1.20
N GLU A 2 18.82 -6.58 -1.40
CA GLU A 2 17.42 -6.90 -1.16
C GLU A 2 17.21 -6.94 0.35
N GLU A 3 16.51 -5.95 0.90
CA GLU A 3 16.17 -5.92 2.32
C GLU A 3 14.90 -6.75 2.51
N ILE A 4 14.99 -7.82 3.30
CA ILE A 4 13.83 -8.61 3.69
C ILE A 4 12.93 -7.71 4.54
N LEU A 5 11.69 -7.50 4.10
CA LEU A 5 10.75 -6.71 4.88
C LEU A 5 10.41 -7.42 6.19
N GLU A 6 10.66 -6.74 7.30
CA GLU A 6 10.18 -7.17 8.61
C GLU A 6 8.72 -6.76 8.76
N PHE A 7 7.81 -7.72 8.63
CA PHE A 7 6.38 -7.45 8.76
C PHE A 7 5.96 -7.17 10.20
N ASN A 8 4.91 -6.37 10.33
CA ASN A 8 4.21 -6.11 11.58
C ASN A 8 3.85 -7.45 12.28
N PRO A 9 4.27 -7.68 13.54
CA PRO A 9 3.94 -8.90 14.28
C PRO A 9 2.45 -9.19 14.41
N PHE A 10 1.59 -8.16 14.33
CA PHE A 10 0.15 -8.33 14.33
C PHE A 10 -0.35 -9.11 13.10
N LEU A 11 0.35 -8.99 11.95
CA LEU A 11 0.00 -9.73 10.74
C LEU A 11 0.07 -11.25 10.95
N VAL A 12 1.14 -11.76 11.57
CA VAL A 12 1.26 -13.21 11.80
C VAL A 12 0.27 -13.70 12.87
N ALA A 13 -0.06 -12.84 13.85
CA ALA A 13 -1.03 -13.18 14.88
C ALA A 13 -2.46 -13.31 14.33
N CYS A 14 -2.87 -12.40 13.43
CA CYS A 14 -4.24 -12.37 12.91
C CYS A 14 -4.42 -13.12 11.59
N LEU A 15 -3.42 -13.12 10.72
CA LEU A 15 -3.51 -13.62 9.35
C LEU A 15 -2.28 -14.50 9.00
N PRO A 16 -2.06 -15.62 9.71
CA PRO A 16 -0.85 -16.44 9.57
C PRO A 16 -0.66 -17.01 8.15
N VAL A 17 -1.76 -17.35 7.46
CA VAL A 17 -1.72 -17.83 6.07
C VAL A 17 -1.27 -16.72 5.11
N THR A 18 -1.84 -15.52 5.23
CA THR A 18 -1.45 -14.36 4.41
C THR A 18 -0.01 -13.95 4.69
N HIS A 19 0.42 -13.98 5.96
CA HIS A 19 1.81 -13.74 6.35
C HIS A 19 2.77 -14.73 5.65
N ALA A 20 2.45 -16.03 5.64
CA ALA A 20 3.27 -17.03 4.99
C ALA A 20 3.37 -16.81 3.47
N LEU A 21 2.26 -16.41 2.82
CA LEU A 21 2.27 -16.04 1.40
C LEU A 21 3.14 -14.83 1.13
N LEU A 22 3.02 -13.77 1.92
CA LEU A 22 3.83 -12.55 1.76
C LEU A 22 5.33 -12.82 1.94
N LYS A 23 5.70 -13.69 2.90
CA LYS A 23 7.08 -14.13 3.06
C LYS A 23 7.58 -14.96 1.87
N ALA A 24 6.79 -15.92 1.42
CA ALA A 24 7.15 -16.75 0.27
C ALA A 24 7.22 -15.96 -1.04
N ALA A 25 6.44 -14.87 -1.15
CA ALA A 25 6.40 -14.02 -2.32
C ALA A 25 7.59 -13.06 -2.46
N HIS A 26 8.50 -13.00 -1.46
CA HIS A 26 9.62 -12.07 -1.45
C HIS A 26 9.20 -10.60 -1.67
N LEU A 27 8.13 -10.17 -1.00
CA LEU A 27 7.61 -8.81 -1.16
C LEU A 27 8.74 -7.78 -0.98
N THR A 28 9.01 -7.04 -2.04
CA THR A 28 10.03 -6.00 -2.13
C THR A 28 9.35 -4.70 -2.51
N VAL A 29 9.74 -3.59 -1.90
CA VAL A 29 9.12 -2.28 -2.17
C VAL A 29 10.16 -1.24 -2.56
N HIS A 30 9.71 -0.24 -3.33
CA HIS A 30 10.53 0.90 -3.70
C HIS A 30 10.83 1.80 -2.49
N SER A 31 11.94 2.53 -2.52
CA SER A 31 12.43 3.38 -1.41
C SER A 31 11.48 4.53 -1.02
N CYS A 32 10.63 4.95 -1.95
CA CYS A 32 9.59 5.96 -1.73
C CYS A 32 8.30 5.39 -1.10
N VAL A 33 8.21 4.07 -0.89
CA VAL A 33 7.10 3.48 -0.15
C VAL A 33 7.34 3.71 1.34
N ASP A 34 6.40 4.40 1.98
CA ASP A 34 6.41 4.65 3.41
C ASP A 34 5.71 3.52 4.19
N ARG A 35 4.57 3.04 3.66
CA ARG A 35 3.78 1.96 4.28
C ARG A 35 3.26 0.99 3.23
N VAL A 36 3.14 -0.28 3.61
CA VAL A 36 2.39 -1.28 2.86
C VAL A 36 1.16 -1.65 3.68
N VAL A 37 0.00 -1.54 3.04
CA VAL A 37 -1.30 -1.77 3.67
C VAL A 37 -2.02 -2.91 2.95
N LEU A 38 -2.39 -3.92 3.71
CA LEU A 38 -3.21 -5.04 3.27
C LEU A 38 -4.68 -4.74 3.52
N HIS A 39 -5.52 -5.01 2.52
CA HIS A 39 -6.98 -4.96 2.64
C HIS A 39 -7.62 -6.12 1.86
N GLY A 40 -8.93 -6.05 1.64
CA GLY A 40 -9.66 -7.07 0.88
C GLY A 40 -9.76 -8.43 1.59
N SER A 41 -10.08 -9.46 0.81
CA SER A 41 -10.52 -10.76 1.35
C SER A 41 -9.44 -11.54 2.10
N ARG A 42 -8.16 -11.34 1.75
CA ARG A 42 -6.99 -11.91 2.45
C ARG A 42 -6.51 -11.06 3.63
N GLY A 43 -7.05 -9.86 3.76
CA GLY A 43 -6.87 -9.00 4.92
C GLY A 43 -7.86 -9.34 6.04
N LEU A 44 -8.14 -8.35 6.88
CA LEU A 44 -9.03 -8.50 8.03
C LEU A 44 -10.51 -8.69 7.65
N ALA A 45 -10.90 -8.40 6.39
CA ALA A 45 -12.26 -8.62 5.91
C ALA A 45 -12.59 -10.13 5.82
N GLY A 46 -11.58 -10.96 5.57
CA GLY A 46 -11.73 -12.41 5.46
C GLY A 46 -12.54 -12.87 4.23
N GLY A 47 -12.88 -14.16 4.21
CA GLY A 47 -13.69 -14.76 3.15
C GLY A 47 -12.94 -15.05 1.84
N TYR A 48 -11.60 -15.07 1.87
CA TYR A 48 -10.80 -15.42 0.69
C TYR A 48 -10.97 -16.88 0.25
N ARG A 49 -10.81 -17.11 -1.04
CA ARG A 49 -10.62 -18.44 -1.63
C ARG A 49 -9.13 -18.75 -1.75
N PRO A 50 -8.73 -20.03 -1.92
CA PRO A 50 -7.32 -20.40 -2.07
C PRO A 50 -6.57 -19.62 -3.17
N ASP A 51 -7.26 -19.21 -4.23
CA ASP A 51 -6.75 -18.49 -5.40
C ASP A 51 -6.99 -16.97 -5.37
N SER A 52 -7.61 -16.43 -4.31
CA SER A 52 -7.81 -14.98 -4.17
C SER A 52 -6.48 -14.23 -4.28
N ASP A 53 -6.50 -13.06 -4.89
CA ASP A 53 -5.39 -12.10 -4.94
C ASP A 53 -5.09 -11.49 -3.56
N LEU A 54 -3.94 -10.83 -3.46
CA LEU A 54 -3.56 -9.97 -2.35
C LEU A 54 -3.75 -8.51 -2.75
N ASP A 55 -4.74 -7.85 -2.15
CA ASP A 55 -4.93 -6.42 -2.33
C ASP A 55 -3.95 -5.63 -1.46
N LEU A 56 -2.97 -4.98 -2.10
CA LEU A 56 -1.94 -4.19 -1.41
C LEU A 56 -1.97 -2.73 -1.89
N SER A 57 -2.05 -1.82 -0.92
CA SER A 57 -1.80 -0.40 -1.14
C SER A 57 -0.39 -0.05 -0.69
N LEU A 58 0.43 0.38 -1.65
CA LEU A 58 1.76 0.92 -1.41
C LEU A 58 1.61 2.43 -1.19
N ILE A 59 1.69 2.88 0.06
CA ILE A 59 1.59 4.29 0.40
C ILE A 59 2.92 4.97 0.03
N VAL A 60 2.87 5.88 -0.93
CA VAL A 60 4.04 6.54 -1.51
C VAL A 60 4.21 7.92 -0.88
N GLU A 61 5.40 8.16 -0.36
CA GLU A 61 5.87 9.48 0.01
C GLU A 61 6.91 9.94 -1.02
N PRO A 62 6.49 10.71 -2.04
CA PRO A 62 7.40 11.19 -3.08
C PRO A 62 8.41 12.18 -2.49
N PRO A 63 9.65 12.25 -3.03
CA PRO A 63 10.62 13.26 -2.61
C PRO A 63 10.05 14.67 -2.78
N ALA A 64 10.29 15.56 -1.82
CA ALA A 64 9.77 16.93 -1.86
C ALA A 64 10.23 17.73 -3.10
N SER A 65 11.37 17.35 -3.69
CA SER A 65 11.92 17.96 -4.91
C SER A 65 11.36 17.37 -6.21
N LEU A 66 10.45 16.39 -6.16
CA LEU A 66 9.92 15.72 -7.34
C LEU A 66 9.03 16.67 -8.15
N PRO A 67 9.32 16.90 -9.45
CA PRO A 67 8.43 17.68 -10.30
C PRO A 67 7.08 16.96 -10.48
N PRO A 68 5.93 17.69 -10.53
CA PRO A 68 4.62 17.06 -10.74
C PRO A 68 4.53 16.19 -12.01
N ALA A 69 5.24 16.57 -13.07
CA ALA A 69 5.31 15.82 -14.33
C ALA A 69 6.05 14.47 -14.20
N ALA A 70 6.88 14.28 -13.18
CA ALA A 70 7.62 13.04 -12.94
C ALA A 70 6.88 12.06 -12.02
N MET A 71 5.74 12.47 -11.44
CA MET A 71 5.00 11.68 -10.46
C MET A 71 4.48 10.36 -11.05
N ASP A 72 3.96 10.34 -12.29
CA ASP A 72 3.48 9.09 -12.90
C ASP A 72 4.61 8.08 -13.12
N ALA A 73 5.78 8.55 -13.54
CA ALA A 73 6.95 7.70 -13.72
C ALA A 73 7.38 7.07 -12.38
N LEU A 74 7.41 7.85 -11.31
CA LEU A 74 7.71 7.34 -9.96
C LEU A 74 6.67 6.32 -9.49
N LEU A 75 5.37 6.63 -9.62
CA LEU A 75 4.30 5.73 -9.19
C LEU A 75 4.29 4.43 -9.98
N GLN A 76 4.61 4.49 -11.27
CA GLN A 76 4.82 3.31 -12.10
C GLN A 76 6.03 2.49 -11.60
N GLU A 77 7.17 3.13 -11.36
CA GLU A 77 8.39 2.47 -10.86
C GLU A 77 8.17 1.80 -9.49
N VAL A 78 7.38 2.42 -8.61
CA VAL A 78 6.98 1.83 -7.32
C VAL A 78 6.26 0.49 -7.51
N LEU A 79 5.29 0.43 -8.44
CA LEU A 79 4.55 -0.78 -8.74
C LEU A 79 5.44 -1.83 -9.42
N GLU A 80 6.21 -1.41 -10.43
CA GLU A 80 7.11 -2.29 -11.18
C GLU A 80 8.19 -2.89 -10.28
N THR A 81 8.74 -2.14 -9.32
CA THR A 81 9.69 -2.65 -8.33
C THR A 81 9.09 -3.85 -7.59
N THR A 82 7.85 -3.74 -7.13
CA THR A 82 7.18 -4.79 -6.38
C THR A 82 6.86 -5.99 -7.27
N LEU A 83 6.30 -5.75 -8.47
CA LEU A 83 5.89 -6.80 -9.40
C LEU A 83 7.07 -7.58 -9.98
N HIS A 84 8.19 -6.93 -10.28
CA HIS A 84 9.38 -7.59 -10.83
C HIS A 84 10.02 -8.58 -9.84
N HIS A 85 9.87 -8.35 -8.54
CA HIS A 85 10.42 -9.22 -7.50
C HIS A 85 9.37 -10.16 -6.91
N TRP A 86 8.10 -10.04 -7.31
CA TRP A 86 7.02 -10.85 -6.77
C TRP A 86 7.14 -12.30 -7.21
N GLN A 87 7.28 -13.20 -6.23
CA GLN A 87 7.37 -14.65 -6.43
C GLN A 87 6.19 -15.40 -5.78
N GLY A 88 5.09 -14.68 -5.55
CA GLY A 88 3.94 -15.24 -4.85
C GLY A 88 3.17 -16.27 -5.66
N ALA A 89 2.62 -17.27 -4.96
CA ALA A 89 1.71 -18.27 -5.55
C ALA A 89 0.34 -17.70 -5.97
N VAL A 90 0.04 -16.46 -5.57
CA VAL A 90 -1.17 -15.72 -5.95
C VAL A 90 -0.78 -14.34 -6.49
N GLU A 91 -1.67 -13.74 -7.27
CA GLU A 91 -1.49 -12.38 -7.78
C GLU A 91 -1.46 -11.35 -6.63
N ALA A 92 -0.59 -10.35 -6.75
CA ALA A 92 -0.67 -9.14 -5.93
C ALA A 92 -1.42 -8.06 -6.72
N ASP A 93 -2.64 -7.67 -6.30
CA ASP A 93 -3.33 -6.50 -6.86
C ASP A 93 -2.81 -5.26 -6.15
N LEU A 94 -1.96 -4.51 -6.84
CA LEU A 94 -1.25 -3.37 -6.28
C LEU A 94 -1.91 -2.05 -6.67
N ALA A 95 -1.91 -1.12 -5.72
CA ALA A 95 -2.14 0.30 -5.99
C ALA A 95 -1.02 1.12 -5.33
N ALA A 96 -0.37 1.99 -6.10
CA ALA A 96 0.49 3.03 -5.53
C ALA A 96 -0.40 4.20 -5.12
N VAL A 97 -0.48 4.48 -3.83
CA VAL A 97 -1.38 5.47 -3.24
C VAL A 97 -0.57 6.68 -2.82
N PHE A 98 -1.05 7.88 -3.14
CA PHE A 98 -0.41 9.13 -2.76
C PHE A 98 -1.44 10.12 -2.20
N GLU A 99 -0.93 11.04 -1.40
CA GLU A 99 -1.72 12.04 -0.73
C GLU A 99 -2.14 13.18 -1.66
N VAL A 100 -3.41 13.60 -1.58
CA VAL A 100 -3.95 14.75 -2.32
C VAL A 100 -4.64 15.79 -1.43
N ARG A 101 -4.78 15.51 -0.12
CA ARG A 101 -5.56 16.34 0.83
C ARG A 101 -4.84 16.66 2.15
N ASP A 102 -3.55 16.35 2.28
CA ASP A 102 -2.74 16.63 3.49
C ASP A 102 -3.40 16.13 4.81
N CYS A 103 -3.91 14.90 4.79
CA CYS A 103 -4.56 14.23 5.91
C CYS A 103 -3.73 13.07 6.51
N GLY A 104 -2.53 12.83 6.00
CA GLY A 104 -1.62 11.74 6.36
C GLY A 104 -2.11 10.35 5.95
N LEU A 105 -3.15 10.26 5.10
CA LEU A 105 -3.78 9.01 4.68
C LEU A 105 -4.18 8.10 5.86
N LYS A 106 -4.59 8.69 6.99
CA LYS A 106 -4.94 7.98 8.24
C LYS A 106 -6.04 6.94 8.10
N CYS A 107 -6.86 7.04 7.05
CA CYS A 107 -7.88 6.04 6.77
C CYS A 107 -7.31 4.64 6.48
N PHE A 108 -6.05 4.55 6.06
CA PHE A 108 -5.37 3.27 5.85
C PHE A 108 -4.90 2.59 7.15
N ASP A 109 -4.96 3.28 8.29
CA ASP A 109 -4.65 2.70 9.60
C ASP A 109 -5.91 2.15 10.31
N LEU A 110 -7.08 2.25 9.68
CA LEU A 110 -8.36 1.89 10.27
C LEU A 110 -8.70 0.41 10.04
N THR A 111 -8.96 -0.31 11.13
CA THR A 111 -9.49 -1.68 11.11
C THR A 111 -11.02 -1.72 11.18
N ALA A 112 -11.69 -0.57 11.35
CA ALA A 112 -13.14 -0.44 11.36
C ALA A 112 -13.53 0.98 10.91
N TRP A 113 -14.67 1.11 10.22
CA TRP A 113 -15.17 2.41 9.78
C TRP A 113 -16.13 2.99 10.81
N GLU A 114 -15.94 4.27 11.12
CA GLU A 114 -16.91 5.11 11.80
C GLU A 114 -17.04 6.40 10.98
N ASP A 115 -18.23 7.01 10.94
CA ASP A 115 -18.43 8.21 10.13
C ASP A 115 -17.57 9.39 10.59
N SER A 116 -17.15 9.40 11.86
CA SER A 116 -16.17 10.34 12.43
C SER A 116 -14.72 10.05 12.05
N SER A 117 -14.41 8.90 11.44
CA SER A 117 -13.03 8.49 11.14
C SER A 117 -12.38 9.27 10.00
N CYS A 118 -13.16 9.99 9.20
CA CYS A 118 -12.63 10.80 8.11
C CYS A 118 -13.32 12.18 8.03
N LEU A 119 -12.59 13.23 8.40
CA LEU A 119 -13.07 14.61 8.32
C LEU A 119 -13.31 15.09 6.88
N LEU A 120 -12.80 14.35 5.88
CA LEU A 120 -12.95 14.64 4.45
C LEU A 120 -14.18 13.96 3.83
N GLY A 121 -14.97 13.21 4.61
CA GLY A 121 -16.19 12.55 4.14
C GLY A 121 -16.00 11.14 3.56
N GLY A 122 -14.77 10.64 3.47
CA GLY A 122 -14.51 9.24 3.09
C GLY A 122 -14.65 8.92 1.60
N GLU A 123 -14.73 9.93 0.74
CA GLU A 123 -14.73 9.80 -0.72
C GLU A 123 -13.52 10.55 -1.30
N ASP A 124 -12.80 9.94 -2.24
CA ASP A 124 -11.68 10.54 -2.98
C ASP A 124 -10.65 11.29 -2.09
N CYS A 125 -10.32 10.67 -0.95
CA CYS A 125 -9.39 11.22 0.05
C CYS A 125 -7.91 11.13 -0.38
N PHE A 126 -7.62 10.37 -1.44
CA PHE A 126 -6.29 10.04 -1.92
C PHE A 126 -6.31 9.83 -3.44
N GLY A 127 -5.15 9.92 -4.07
CA GLY A 127 -4.95 9.49 -5.46
C GLY A 127 -4.32 8.11 -5.51
N LEU A 128 -4.56 7.37 -6.59
CA LEU A 128 -3.94 6.07 -6.82
C LEU A 128 -3.39 5.94 -8.25
N TYR A 129 -2.40 5.09 -8.42
CA TYR A 129 -1.88 4.67 -9.71
C TYR A 129 -1.97 3.15 -9.79
N LYS A 130 -2.37 2.64 -10.96
CA LYS A 130 -2.52 1.20 -11.23
C LYS A 130 -1.97 0.86 -12.61
N ILE A 131 -1.39 -0.34 -12.74
CA ILE A 131 -0.90 -0.90 -14.02
C ILE A 131 -1.44 -2.30 -14.34
N GLN A 132 -2.39 -2.78 -13.56
CA GLN A 132 -2.95 -4.13 -13.63
C GLN A 132 -4.41 -4.12 -14.11
N LYS A 133 -4.94 -5.31 -14.40
CA LYS A 133 -6.35 -5.52 -14.79
C LYS A 133 -6.77 -4.69 -16.01
N GLY A 134 -5.84 -4.52 -16.97
CA GLY A 134 -6.08 -3.79 -18.23
C GLY A 134 -6.06 -2.27 -18.10
N PHE A 135 -5.74 -1.73 -16.91
CA PHE A 135 -5.66 -0.30 -16.67
C PHE A 135 -4.21 0.11 -16.38
N ARG A 136 -3.76 1.21 -16.99
CA ARG A 136 -2.46 1.84 -16.73
C ARG A 136 -2.65 3.34 -16.62
N GLY A 137 -2.45 3.88 -15.42
CA GLY A 137 -2.47 5.32 -15.22
C GLY A 137 -2.84 5.75 -13.81
N ARG A 138 -2.92 7.06 -13.66
CA ARG A 138 -3.35 7.71 -12.44
C ARG A 138 -4.88 7.80 -12.38
N VAL A 139 -5.40 7.67 -11.18
CA VAL A 139 -6.82 7.82 -10.85
C VAL A 139 -6.92 8.81 -9.68
N GLU A 140 -7.55 9.92 -9.95
CA GLU A 140 -7.97 10.93 -8.99
C GLU A 140 -9.47 11.17 -9.22
N HIS A 141 -10.23 11.47 -8.17
CA HIS A 141 -11.65 11.82 -8.28
C HIS A 141 -12.54 10.74 -8.93
N ALA A 142 -12.33 9.48 -8.58
CA ALA A 142 -13.06 8.34 -9.17
C ALA A 142 -14.26 7.89 -8.31
N GLY A 143 -14.63 8.64 -7.28
CA GLY A 143 -15.65 8.25 -6.31
C GLY A 143 -15.20 7.10 -5.43
N VAL A 144 -13.89 7.02 -5.11
CA VAL A 144 -13.34 5.95 -4.26
C VAL A 144 -13.89 6.12 -2.85
N GLN A 145 -14.74 5.18 -2.43
CA GLN A 145 -15.29 5.14 -1.10
C GLN A 145 -14.36 4.40 -0.13
N VAL A 146 -13.65 5.15 0.70
CA VAL A 146 -12.69 4.66 1.70
C VAL A 146 -13.31 3.57 2.60
N LYS A 147 -14.56 3.75 3.02
CA LYS A 147 -15.30 2.78 3.85
C LYS A 147 -15.41 1.38 3.24
N ARG A 148 -15.25 1.24 1.91
CA ARG A 148 -15.29 -0.05 1.21
C ARG A 148 -13.95 -0.77 1.21
N MET A 149 -12.85 -0.07 1.51
CA MET A 149 -11.51 -0.66 1.62
C MET A 149 -11.23 -1.17 3.03
N ILE A 150 -11.88 -0.57 4.02
CA ILE A 150 -11.73 -0.95 5.43
C ILE A 150 -12.46 -2.28 5.66
N PRO A 151 -11.87 -3.22 6.43
CA PRO A 151 -10.71 -3.06 7.30
C PRO A 151 -9.35 -3.09 6.60
N CYS A 152 -8.50 -2.14 6.96
CA CYS A 152 -7.10 -2.03 6.52
C CYS A 152 -6.15 -2.55 7.61
N LEU A 153 -5.00 -3.09 7.19
CA LEU A 153 -3.91 -3.47 8.09
C LEU A 153 -2.56 -3.02 7.51
N THR A 154 -1.88 -2.11 8.21
CA THR A 154 -0.48 -1.78 7.89
C THR A 154 0.42 -2.97 8.24
N ILE A 155 0.93 -3.64 7.20
CA ILE A 155 1.74 -4.86 7.32
C ILE A 155 3.24 -4.57 7.33
N TRP A 156 3.64 -3.41 6.83
CA TRP A 156 5.01 -2.92 6.90
C TRP A 156 5.01 -1.39 6.89
N GLN A 157 5.97 -0.80 7.57
CA GLN A 157 6.26 0.62 7.54
C GLN A 157 7.76 0.82 7.49
N ARG A 158 8.21 1.76 6.67
CA ARG A 158 9.61 2.14 6.58
C ARG A 158 10.11 2.58 7.96
N PRO A 159 11.22 2.02 8.46
CA PRO A 159 11.77 2.43 9.74
C PRO A 159 12.11 3.93 9.73
N HIS A 160 11.44 4.73 10.56
CA HIS A 160 11.81 6.12 10.77
C HIS A 160 13.12 6.17 11.58
N GLY A 161 14.27 6.06 10.90
CA GLY A 161 15.55 5.93 11.61
C GLY A 161 16.84 5.69 10.80
N ARG A 162 16.92 6.05 9.51
CA ARG A 162 18.21 6.15 8.79
C ARG A 162 18.37 7.42 7.94
N LEU A 163 17.91 8.54 8.49
CA LEU A 163 18.55 9.82 8.21
C LEU A 163 19.16 10.29 9.53
N GLU A 164 20.24 9.62 9.95
CA GLU A 164 21.19 10.31 10.81
C GLU A 164 21.80 11.46 9.99
N LYS A 165 21.71 12.63 10.61
CA LYS A 165 22.27 13.89 10.18
C LYS A 165 23.80 13.79 10.07
N GLY A 166 24.36 14.42 9.04
CA GLY A 166 25.74 14.92 9.01
C GLY A 166 26.81 13.87 8.64
N THR A 167 27.76 14.14 7.76
CA THR A 167 28.50 15.40 7.63
C THR A 167 28.94 15.61 6.19
N LEU A 168 29.05 16.90 5.83
CA LEU A 168 29.76 17.45 4.67
C LEU A 168 31.12 16.77 4.41
#